data_AF-A0A914GD25-F1
#
_entry.id   AF-A0A914GD25-F1
#
_cell.length_a   1.000
_cell.length_b   1.000
_cell.length_c   1.000
_cell.angle_alpha   90.00
_cell.angle_beta   90.00
_cell.angle_gamma   90.00
#
_symmetry.space_group_name_H-M   'P 1'
#
loop_
_entity.id
_entity.type
_entity.pdbx_description
1 polymer ?
#
loop_
_entity_poly.entity_id
_entity_poly.type
_entity_poly.pdbx_seq_one_letter_code
_entity_poly.pdbx_strand_id
1 'polypeptide(L)'
;MYSPELSSINDVKNVFVNFLTRSLNEKGVRVTRLPWSEQDYDTSAETNLIKDQLIWCNANGIFTINSQPSVNGAPSTDPLVGWGKPGGYCYQKAYLEFFISNERAAKLKEVLKDY
;
A
#
# COMPACT_ATOMS: atom_id res chain seq x y z
N MET A 1 -0.84 -2.58 -18.99
CA MET A 1 -0.26 -2.37 -17.64
C MET A 1 -0.22 -3.69 -16.88
N TYR A 2 -1.35 -4.39 -16.79
CA TYR A 2 -1.33 -5.80 -16.38
C TYR A 2 -0.97 -6.69 -17.56
N SER A 3 -0.38 -7.85 -17.27
CA SER A 3 -0.12 -8.85 -18.30
C SER A 3 -1.46 -9.34 -18.87
N PRO A 4 -1.59 -9.55 -20.20
CA PRO A 4 -2.78 -10.12 -20.81
C PRO A 4 -3.06 -11.56 -20.36
N GLU A 5 -2.04 -12.27 -19.89
CA GLU A 5 -2.14 -13.62 -19.35
C GLU A 5 -1.46 -13.66 -17.98
N LEU A 6 -2.12 -14.30 -17.02
CA LEU A 6 -1.60 -14.55 -15.68
C LEU A 6 -1.47 -16.06 -15.50
N SER A 7 -0.25 -16.53 -15.25
CA SER A 7 0.10 -17.93 -15.10
C SER A 7 0.20 -18.36 -13.64
N SER A 8 0.45 -17.41 -12.74
CA SER A 8 0.64 -17.69 -11.31
C SER A 8 0.25 -16.50 -10.43
N ILE A 9 0.12 -16.76 -9.12
CA ILE A 9 -0.05 -15.68 -8.14
C ILE A 9 1.14 -14.71 -8.10
N ASN A 10 2.32 -15.15 -8.56
CA ASN A 10 3.49 -14.29 -8.63
C ASN A 10 3.31 -13.14 -9.63
N ASP A 11 2.55 -13.39 -10.70
CA ASP A 11 2.25 -12.36 -11.70
C ASP A 11 1.38 -11.25 -11.08
N VAL A 12 0.44 -11.63 -10.21
CA VAL A 12 -0.37 -10.67 -9.43
C VAL A 12 0.49 -9.89 -8.44
N LYS A 13 1.40 -10.55 -7.71
CA LYS A 13 2.33 -9.88 -6.80
C LYS A 13 3.17 -8.82 -7.52
N ASN A 14 3.71 -9.17 -8.68
CA ASN A 14 4.51 -8.25 -9.49
C ASN A 14 3.71 -7.02 -9.92
N VAL A 15 2.42 -7.17 -10.24
CA VAL A 15 1.55 -6.02 -10.56
C VAL A 15 1.46 -5.05 -9.37
N PHE A 16 1.19 -5.54 -8.16
CA PHE A 16 1.08 -4.70 -6.97
C PHE A 16 2.41 -4.06 -6.56
N VAL A 17 3.51 -4.81 -6.64
CA VAL A 17 4.86 -4.27 -6.37
C VAL A 17 5.21 -3.18 -7.38
N ASN A 18 5.01 -3.42 -8.68
CA ASN A 18 5.30 -2.44 -9.73
C ASN A 18 4.42 -1.19 -9.63
N PHE A 19 3.19 -1.32 -9.12
CA PHE A 19 2.33 -0.18 -8.83
C PHE A 19 2.96 0.74 -7.78
N LEU A 20 3.46 0.18 -6.68
CA LEU A 20 4.11 0.97 -5.62
C LEU A 20 5.48 1.50 -6.05
N THR A 21 6.32 0.67 -6.67
CA THR A 21 7.69 1.08 -7.05
C THR A 21 7.73 2.01 -8.26
N ARG A 22 6.66 2.05 -9.05
CA ARG A 22 6.61 2.72 -10.36
C ARG A 22 7.66 2.20 -11.37
N SER A 23 8.18 1.00 -11.14
CA SER A 23 9.12 0.33 -12.04
C SER A 23 8.43 -0.15 -13.32
N LEU A 24 9.22 -0.34 -14.37
CA LEU A 24 8.75 -0.99 -15.60
C LEU A 24 8.56 -2.48 -15.32
N ASN A 25 7.45 -3.05 -15.80
CA ASN A 25 7.28 -4.49 -15.84
C ASN A 25 8.16 -5.12 -16.94
N GLU A 26 8.12 -6.44 -17.07
CA GLU A 26 8.85 -7.23 -18.09
C GLU A 26 8.61 -6.80 -19.56
N LYS A 27 7.52 -6.06 -19.82
CA LYS A 27 7.15 -5.53 -21.14
C LYS A 27 7.53 -4.06 -21.32
N GLY A 28 8.29 -3.48 -20.39
CA GLY A 28 8.69 -2.08 -20.44
C GLY A 28 7.54 -1.11 -20.13
N VAL A 29 6.49 -1.54 -19.43
CA VAL A 29 5.31 -0.72 -19.12
C VAL A 29 5.19 -0.50 -17.61
N ARG A 30 4.95 0.74 -17.17
CA ARG A 30 4.68 1.04 -15.75
C ARG A 30 3.25 0.66 -15.38
N VAL A 31 3.05 0.26 -14.13
CA VAL A 31 1.71 0.08 -13.56
C VAL A 31 1.31 1.39 -12.90
N THR A 32 0.44 2.17 -13.53
CA THR A 32 0.01 3.48 -13.00
C THR A 32 -1.16 3.38 -12.04
N ARG A 33 -2.01 2.36 -12.17
CA ARG A 33 -3.25 2.18 -11.40
C ARG A 33 -3.53 0.74 -10.99
N LEU A 34 -4.36 0.59 -9.95
CA LEU A 34 -4.98 -0.65 -9.50
C LEU A 34 -6.50 -0.57 -9.68
N PRO A 35 -7.26 -1.68 -9.70
CA PRO A 35 -8.73 -1.62 -9.74
C PRO A 35 -9.33 -0.83 -8.56
N TRP A 36 -8.61 -0.71 -7.45
CA TRP A 36 -8.99 0.04 -6.25
C TRP A 36 -8.28 1.40 -6.11
N SER A 37 -7.40 1.74 -7.05
CA SER A 37 -6.65 3.00 -7.06
C SER A 37 -6.59 3.53 -8.47
N GLU A 38 -7.63 4.27 -8.85
CA GLU A 38 -7.88 4.74 -10.22
C GLU A 38 -7.05 5.97 -10.62
N GLN A 39 -6.39 6.60 -9.64
CA GLN A 39 -5.57 7.78 -9.85
C GLN A 39 -4.28 7.41 -10.60
N ASP A 40 -4.03 8.06 -11.73
CA ASP A 40 -2.83 7.84 -12.55
C ASP A 40 -1.59 8.60 -12.02
N TYR A 41 -1.74 9.39 -10.95
CA TYR A 41 -0.63 10.07 -10.28
C TYR A 41 0.00 9.21 -9.18
N ASP A 42 1.17 9.63 -8.69
CA ASP A 42 1.91 8.91 -7.65
C ASP A 42 1.10 8.70 -6.37
N THR A 43 1.43 7.66 -5.62
CA THR A 43 0.82 7.42 -4.32
C THR A 43 0.95 8.65 -3.42
N SER A 44 0.00 8.85 -2.51
CA SER A 44 0.02 9.98 -1.57
C SER A 44 1.38 10.11 -0.87
N ALA A 45 1.73 11.34 -0.49
CA ALA A 45 3.01 11.62 0.17
C ALA A 45 3.20 10.78 1.46
N GLU A 46 2.13 10.59 2.23
CA GLU A 46 2.13 9.72 3.41
C GLU A 46 2.39 8.23 3.10
N THR A 47 1.98 7.73 1.91
CA THR A 47 2.26 6.35 1.50
C THR A 47 3.76 6.10 1.37
N ASN A 48 4.52 7.13 0.97
CA ASN A 48 5.98 7.01 0.84
C ASN A 48 6.68 6.77 2.19
N LEU A 49 6.06 7.13 3.32
CA LEU A 49 6.62 6.91 4.66
C LEU A 49 6.68 5.42 5.04
N ILE A 50 5.84 4.58 4.42
CA ILE A 50 5.71 3.15 4.70
C ILE A 50 5.87 2.28 3.44
N LYS A 51 6.44 2.85 2.38
CA LYS A 51 6.50 2.25 1.04
C LYS A 51 7.21 0.89 1.03
N ASP A 52 8.33 0.77 1.71
CA ASP A 52 9.13 -0.46 1.72
C ASP A 52 8.38 -1.61 2.43
N GLN A 53 7.64 -1.30 3.50
CA GLN A 53 6.78 -2.24 4.21
C GLN A 53 5.63 -2.70 3.30
N LEU A 54 5.01 -1.77 2.56
CA LEU A 54 3.96 -2.10 1.61
C LEU A 54 4.49 -2.98 0.46
N ILE A 55 5.67 -2.68 -0.08
CA ILE A 55 6.31 -3.52 -1.09
C ILE A 55 6.55 -4.93 -0.55
N TRP A 56 7.07 -5.04 0.69
CA TRP A 56 7.27 -6.32 1.34
C TRP A 56 5.97 -7.11 1.50
N CYS A 57 4.88 -6.46 1.94
CA CYS A 57 3.55 -7.07 2.04
C CYS A 57 3.10 -7.64 0.70
N ASN A 58 3.14 -6.83 -0.36
CA ASN A 58 2.66 -7.23 -1.68
C ASN A 58 3.51 -8.36 -2.30
N ALA A 59 4.84 -8.31 -2.16
CA ALA A 59 5.73 -9.40 -2.58
C ALA A 59 5.44 -10.72 -1.84
N ASN A 60 4.93 -10.64 -0.61
CA ASN A 60 4.55 -11.79 0.21
C ASN A 60 3.08 -12.22 0.07
N GLY A 61 2.32 -11.61 -0.85
CA GLY A 61 0.93 -11.98 -1.11
C GLY A 61 -0.07 -11.40 -0.11
N ILE A 62 0.27 -10.27 0.51
CA ILE A 62 -0.62 -9.40 1.28
C ILE A 62 -0.89 -8.19 0.37
N PHE A 63 -1.96 -8.28 -0.43
CA PHE A 63 -2.24 -7.35 -1.52
C PHE A 63 -2.93 -6.09 -1.02
N THR A 64 -2.16 -5.04 -0.73
CA THR A 64 -2.65 -3.83 -0.07
C THR A 64 -3.43 -2.93 -1.03
N ILE A 65 -4.59 -2.47 -0.60
CA ILE A 65 -5.44 -1.54 -1.38
C ILE A 65 -5.63 -0.19 -0.70
N ASN A 66 -5.35 -0.10 0.61
CA ASN A 66 -5.40 1.15 1.36
C ASN A 66 -4.46 1.10 2.57
N SER A 67 -3.90 2.24 2.96
CA SER A 67 -2.97 2.36 4.08
C SER A 67 -2.82 3.80 4.55
N GLN A 68 -2.55 4.00 5.83
CA GLN A 68 -2.06 5.27 6.38
C GLN A 68 -1.05 5.00 7.50
N PRO A 69 0.02 5.80 7.64
CA PRO A 69 1.00 5.67 8.70
C PRO A 69 0.43 6.09 10.06
N SER A 70 1.12 5.74 11.14
CA SER A 70 0.86 6.35 12.44
C SER A 70 1.49 7.75 12.49
N VAL A 71 0.73 8.74 12.95
CA VAL A 71 1.20 10.11 13.17
C VAL A 71 0.90 10.50 14.60
N ASN A 72 1.91 11.00 15.30
CA ASN A 72 1.80 11.40 16.70
C ASN A 72 2.14 12.89 16.85
N GLY A 73 1.16 13.75 16.60
CA GLY A 73 1.29 15.19 16.82
C GLY A 73 2.17 15.91 15.79
N ALA A 74 2.04 15.57 14.50
CA ALA A 74 2.68 16.36 13.45
C ALA A 74 2.05 17.76 13.38
N PRO A 75 2.80 18.84 13.07
CA PRO A 75 2.21 20.15 12.85
C PRO A 75 1.13 20.10 11.77
N SER A 76 0.05 20.88 11.92
CA SER A 76 -1.01 20.93 10.89
C SER A 76 -0.55 21.45 9.53
N THR A 77 0.65 22.03 9.47
CA THR A 77 1.33 22.50 8.25
C THR A 77 2.39 21.51 7.73
N ASP A 78 2.49 20.30 8.28
CA ASP A 78 3.43 19.28 7.81
C ASP A 78 3.18 18.95 6.34
N PRO A 79 4.22 18.89 5.48
CA PRO A 79 4.05 18.72 4.03
C PRO A 79 3.59 17.31 3.62
N LEU A 80 3.69 16.31 4.50
CA LEU A 80 3.37 14.92 4.20
C LEU A 80 2.02 14.49 4.77
N VAL A 81 1.73 14.92 6.01
CA VAL A 81 0.54 14.46 6.78
C VAL A 81 -0.30 15.61 7.36
N GLY A 82 0.11 16.86 7.13
CA GLY A 82 -0.55 18.04 7.67
C GLY A 82 -1.85 18.37 6.93
N TRP A 83 -2.87 18.76 7.70
CA TRP A 83 -4.13 19.27 7.17
C TRP A 83 -4.81 20.19 8.20
N GLY A 84 -5.78 20.99 7.75
CA GLY A 84 -6.52 21.93 8.60
C GLY A 84 -5.85 23.31 8.72
N LYS A 85 -6.24 24.07 9.75
CA LYS A 85 -5.69 25.43 9.98
C LYS A 85 -4.29 25.36 10.61
N PRO A 86 -3.38 26.30 10.30
CA PRO A 86 -2.08 26.40 10.97
C PRO A 86 -2.21 26.56 12.49
N GLY A 87 -1.24 26.00 13.23
CA GLY A 87 -1.17 26.06 14.70
C GLY A 87 -1.82 24.88 15.44
N GLY A 88 -2.26 23.85 14.72
CA GLY A 88 -2.78 22.60 15.29
C GLY A 88 -1.81 21.44 15.17
N TYR A 89 -2.26 20.26 15.61
CA TYR A 89 -1.52 19.00 15.54
C TYR A 89 -2.37 17.89 14.93
N CYS A 90 -1.80 17.15 13.99
CA CYS A 90 -2.41 16.01 13.30
C CYS A 90 -2.03 14.70 14.01
N TYR A 91 -3.00 13.79 14.12
CA TYR A 91 -2.82 12.44 14.66
C TYR A 91 -3.47 11.43 13.73
N GLN A 92 -2.81 10.29 13.53
CA GLN A 92 -3.32 9.18 12.72
C GLN A 92 -2.99 7.87 13.43
N LYS A 93 -3.94 6.95 13.49
CA LYS A 93 -3.65 5.55 13.84
C LYS A 93 -3.20 4.83 12.58
N ALA A 94 -2.16 4.00 12.67
CA ALA A 94 -1.77 3.16 11.55
C ALA A 94 -2.94 2.28 11.10
N TYR A 95 -3.13 2.17 9.79
CA TYR A 95 -4.21 1.37 9.19
C TYR A 95 -3.69 0.69 7.92
N LEU A 96 -4.20 -0.52 7.67
CA LEU A 96 -3.85 -1.32 6.52
C LEU A 96 -5.07 -2.15 6.06
N GLU A 97 -5.37 -2.10 4.77
CA GLU A 97 -6.45 -2.86 4.13
C GLU A 97 -5.88 -3.66 2.95
N PHE A 98 -6.22 -4.96 2.88
CA PHE A 98 -5.59 -5.85 1.91
C PHE A 98 -6.40 -7.11 1.61
N PHE A 99 -6.08 -7.75 0.49
CA PHE A 99 -6.48 -9.13 0.20
C PHE A 99 -5.37 -10.13 0.56
N ILE A 100 -5.76 -11.30 1.06
CA ILE A 100 -4.87 -12.45 1.32
C ILE A 100 -5.59 -13.76 1.00
N SER A 101 -4.85 -14.85 0.86
CA SER A 101 -5.44 -16.19 0.74
C SER A 101 -6.15 -16.63 2.02
N ASN A 102 -7.14 -17.52 1.90
CA ASN A 102 -7.85 -18.10 3.04
C ASN A 102 -6.90 -18.79 4.03
N GLU A 103 -5.87 -19.49 3.54
CA GLU A 103 -4.86 -20.12 4.39
C GLU A 103 -4.11 -19.10 5.25
N ARG A 104 -3.70 -17.97 4.66
CA ARG A 104 -3.05 -16.88 5.39
C ARG A 104 -4.00 -16.20 6.36
N ALA A 105 -5.27 -16.04 5.99
CA ALA A 105 -6.27 -15.44 6.86
C ALA A 105 -6.51 -16.28 8.12
N ALA A 106 -6.53 -17.61 7.99
CA ALA A 106 -6.60 -18.52 9.13
C ALA A 106 -5.38 -18.35 10.07
N LYS A 107 -4.16 -18.31 9.51
CA LYS A 107 -2.94 -18.08 10.29
C LYS A 107 -2.92 -16.71 10.97
N LEU A 108 -3.37 -15.66 10.28
CA LEU A 108 -3.46 -14.30 10.83
C LEU A 108 -4.41 -14.25 12.03
N LYS A 109 -5.56 -14.93 11.97
CA LYS A 109 -6.50 -15.00 13.09
C LYS A 109 -5.90 -15.64 14.34
N GLU A 110 -4.99 -16.60 14.18
CA GLU A 110 -4.30 -17.20 15.32
C GLU A 110 -3.31 -16.21 15.95
N VAL A 111 -2.51 -15.52 15.14
CA VAL A 111 -1.55 -14.50 15.63
C VAL A 111 -2.25 -13.33 16.33
N LEU A 112 -3.42 -12.93 15.82
CA LEU A 112 -4.19 -11.82 16.40
C LEU A 112 -4.84 -12.14 17.76
N LYS A 113 -4.86 -13.39 18.23
CA LYS A 113 -5.37 -13.71 19.57
C LYS A 113 -4.46 -13.19 20.68
N ASP A 114 -3.19 -12.95 20.35
CA ASP A 114 -2.17 -12.51 21.30
C ASP A 114 -2.09 -10.97 21.42
N TYR A 115 -2.99 -10.23 20.78
CA TYR A 115 -3.08 -8.77 20.75
C TYR A 115 -4.50 -8.28 21.07
#